data_AF-A0A2W7MQH6-F1
#
_entry.id   AF-A0A2W7MQH6-F1
#
_cell.length_a   1.000
_cell.length_b   1.000
_cell.length_c   1.000
_cell.angle_alpha   90.00
_cell.angle_beta   90.00
_cell.angle_gamma   90.00
#
_symmetry.space_group_name_H-M   'P 1'
#
loop_
_entity.id
_entity.type
_entity.pdbx_description
1 polymer ?
#
loop_
_entity_poly.entity_id
_entity_poly.type
_entity_poly.pdbx_seq_one_letter_code
_entity_poly.pdbx_strand_id
1 'polypeptide(L)'
;MKDKPDFSYEDFEREAIKGLYEKKNFMGENGVFTPLIKHFLEKALALELEQHLKHEGGNKRNGLTTKTVKSSTGEFELTTPRDRNNTFVPEIVAKR
;
A
#
# COMPACT_ATOMS: atom_id res chain seq x y z
N MET A 1 11.37 -14.23 -12.17
CA MET A 1 10.77 -13.15 -11.37
C MET A 1 9.87 -13.84 -10.37
N LYS A 2 10.07 -13.67 -9.06
CA LYS A 2 9.20 -14.32 -8.07
C LYS A 2 7.87 -13.57 -8.12
N ASP A 3 6.81 -14.23 -8.59
CA ASP A 3 5.44 -13.74 -8.45
C ASP A 3 5.22 -13.47 -6.95
N LYS A 4 5.07 -12.20 -6.58
CA LYS A 4 4.56 -11.88 -5.25
C LYS A 4 3.16 -12.50 -5.21
N PRO A 5 2.82 -13.32 -4.19
CA PRO A 5 1.48 -13.84 -4.07
C PRO A 5 0.52 -12.65 -4.03
N ASP A 6 -0.52 -12.72 -4.85
CA ASP A 6 -1.61 -11.74 -4.80
C ASP A 6 -2.23 -11.77 -3.40
N PHE A 7 -2.70 -10.62 -2.92
CA PHE A 7 -3.30 -10.55 -1.59
C PHE A 7 -4.60 -11.36 -1.58
N SER A 8 -4.60 -12.44 -0.81
CA SER A 8 -5.76 -13.29 -0.58
C SER A 8 -6.48 -12.87 0.69
N TYR A 9 -7.75 -12.49 0.55
CA TYR A 9 -8.57 -12.06 1.68
C TYR A 9 -8.81 -13.21 2.68
N GLU A 10 -9.00 -14.44 2.18
CA GLU A 10 -9.20 -15.64 3.01
C GLU A 10 -7.95 -15.99 3.83
N ASP A 11 -6.76 -15.87 3.23
CA ASP A 11 -5.50 -16.09 3.95
C ASP A 11 -5.27 -15.01 5.01
N PHE A 12 -5.58 -13.76 4.67
CA PHE A 12 -5.57 -12.66 5.63
C PHE A 12 -6.52 -12.93 6.81
N GLU A 13 -7.77 -13.34 6.57
CA GLU A 13 -8.72 -13.62 7.65
C GLU A 13 -8.22 -14.74 8.56
N ARG A 14 -7.69 -15.83 7.99
CA ARG A 14 -7.11 -16.94 8.75
C ARG A 14 -5.96 -16.49 9.64
N GLU A 15 -5.02 -15.73 9.08
CA GLU A 15 -3.89 -15.18 9.84
C GLU A 15 -4.33 -14.15 10.88
N ALA A 16 -5.34 -13.35 10.53
CA ALA A 16 -5.85 -12.33 11.41
C ALA A 16 -6.51 -12.94 12.65
N ILE A 17 -7.40 -13.92 12.46
CA ILE A 17 -8.05 -14.67 13.54
C ILE A 17 -7.00 -15.33 14.43
N LYS A 18 -5.97 -15.96 13.84
CA LYS A 18 -4.87 -16.55 14.60
C LYS A 18 -4.14 -15.49 15.44
N GLY A 19 -3.84 -14.33 14.86
CA GLY A 19 -3.19 -13.21 15.56
C GLY A 19 -4.01 -12.67 16.74
N LEU A 20 -5.34 -12.68 16.64
CA LEU A 20 -6.23 -12.31 17.74
C LEU A 20 -6.13 -13.30 18.91
N TYR A 21 -6.11 -14.60 18.63
CA TYR A 21 -5.89 -15.62 19.66
C TYR A 21 -4.51 -15.47 20.33
N GLU A 22 -3.50 -15.05 19.58
CA GLU A 22 -2.15 -14.77 20.07
C GLU A 22 -2.01 -13.40 20.77
N LYS A 23 -3.10 -12.62 20.91
CA LYS A 23 -3.11 -11.27 21.50
C LYS A 23 -2.10 -10.31 20.85
N LYS A 24 -1.88 -10.45 19.54
CA LYS A 24 -1.08 -9.49 18.78
C LYS A 24 -1.76 -8.13 18.71
N ASN A 25 -0.96 -7.09 18.53
CA ASN A 25 -1.48 -5.74 18.34
C ASN A 25 -2.33 -5.66 17.06
N PHE A 26 -3.39 -4.86 17.09
CA PHE A 26 -4.28 -4.70 15.93
C PHE A 26 -3.62 -3.94 14.77
N MET A 27 -2.74 -2.98 15.07
CA MET A 27 -2.06 -2.11 14.11
C MET A 27 -0.55 -2.01 14.42
N GLY A 28 0.20 -1.34 13.53
CA GLY A 28 1.66 -1.16 13.63
C GLY A 28 2.43 -2.16 12.75
N GLU A 29 3.76 -2.21 12.85
CA GLU A 29 4.62 -2.99 11.95
C GLU A 29 4.23 -4.47 11.88
N ASN A 30 3.81 -5.04 13.01
CA ASN A 30 3.33 -6.42 13.15
C ASN A 30 1.84 -6.50 13.52
N GLY A 31 1.07 -5.47 13.13
CA GLY A 31 -0.35 -5.37 13.40
C GLY A 31 -1.17 -6.38 12.59
N VAL A 32 -2.17 -6.98 13.23
CA VAL A 32 -3.09 -7.94 12.61
C VAL A 32 -3.76 -7.37 11.35
N PHE A 33 -4.12 -6.08 11.35
CA PHE A 33 -4.78 -5.42 10.22
C PHE A 33 -3.84 -4.66 9.28
N THR A 34 -2.56 -4.59 9.60
CA THR A 34 -1.57 -3.85 8.79
C THR A 34 -1.48 -4.36 7.35
N PRO A 35 -1.50 -5.68 7.06
CA PRO A 35 -1.50 -6.18 5.69
C PRO A 35 -2.71 -5.70 4.87
N LEU A 36 -3.90 -5.66 5.48
CA LEU A 36 -5.12 -5.21 4.83
C LEU A 36 -5.08 -3.72 4.50
N ILE A 37 -4.69 -2.89 5.48
CA ILE A 37 -4.57 -1.44 5.29
C ILE A 37 -3.51 -1.12 4.23
N LYS A 38 -2.37 -1.81 4.28
CA LYS A 38 -1.31 -1.70 3.27
C LYS A 38 -1.86 -1.98 1.88
N HIS A 39 -2.49 -3.14 1.67
CA HIS A 39 -3.03 -3.54 0.37
C HIS A 39 -4.06 -2.54 -0.15
N PHE A 40 -4.96 -2.08 0.72
CA PHE A 40 -5.97 -1.07 0.37
C PHE A 40 -5.33 0.24 -0.10
N LEU A 41 -4.35 0.77 0.64
CA LEU A 41 -3.66 2.01 0.30
C LEU A 41 -2.83 1.87 -0.98
N GLU A 42 -2.12 0.75 -1.18
CA GLU A 42 -1.36 0.48 -2.40
C GLU A 42 -2.29 0.44 -3.63
N LYS A 43 -3.45 -0.21 -3.53
CA LYS A 43 -4.47 -0.20 -4.59
C LYS A 43 -5.03 1.20 -4.84
N ALA A 44 -5.34 1.95 -3.78
CA ALA A 44 -5.89 3.28 -3.92
C ALA A 44 -4.91 4.24 -4.62
N LEU A 45 -3.62 4.21 -4.24
CA LEU A 45 -2.56 4.98 -4.91
C LEU A 45 -2.34 4.56 -6.36
N ALA A 46 -2.48 3.26 -6.67
CA ALA A 46 -2.40 2.77 -8.04
C ALA A 46 -3.53 3.32 -8.91
N LEU A 47 -4.75 3.40 -8.37
CA LEU A 47 -5.93 3.97 -9.04
C LEU A 47 -5.78 5.49 -9.24
N GLU A 48 -5.32 6.22 -8.23
CA GLU A 48 -5.03 7.66 -8.36
C GLU A 48 -4.04 7.92 -9.50
N LEU A 49 -2.94 7.15 -9.56
CA LEU A 49 -1.97 7.30 -10.63
C LEU A 49 -2.56 6.95 -12.01
N GLU A 50 -3.44 5.96 -12.11
CA GLU A 50 -4.12 5.67 -13.39
C GLU A 50 -4.98 6.83 -13.85
N GLN A 51 -5.70 7.47 -12.91
CA GLN A 51 -6.52 8.64 -13.22
C GLN A 51 -5.65 9.83 -13.64
N HIS A 52 -4.52 10.07 -12.95
CA HIS A 52 -3.55 11.10 -13.33
C HIS A 52 -3.02 10.89 -14.76
N LEU A 53 -2.60 9.67 -15.08
CA LEU A 53 -2.02 9.33 -16.38
C LEU A 53 -3.00 9.41 -17.56
N LYS A 54 -4.32 9.35 -17.31
CA LYS A 54 -5.32 9.55 -18.37
C LYS A 54 -5.33 10.99 -18.92
N HIS A 55 -4.87 11.96 -18.14
CA HIS A 55 -4.88 13.37 -18.50
C HIS A 55 -3.49 13.88 -18.95
N GLU A 56 -2.43 13.15 -18.62
CA GLU A 56 -1.03 13.53 -18.88
C GLU A 56 -0.49 12.84 -20.14
N GLY A 57 -0.80 13.43 -21.31
CA GLY A 57 -0.39 12.94 -22.62
C GLY A 57 1.11 12.62 -22.71
N GLY A 58 1.45 11.35 -22.97
CA GLY A 58 2.83 10.88 -23.10
C GLY A 58 3.53 10.52 -21.79
N ASN A 59 2.92 10.80 -20.63
CA ASN A 59 3.41 10.35 -19.34
C ASN A 59 3.08 8.86 -19.12
N LYS A 60 3.93 8.15 -18.37
CA LYS A 60 3.79 6.72 -18.11
C LYS A 60 4.21 6.39 -16.69
N ARG A 61 3.81 5.21 -16.20
CA ARG A 61 4.29 4.66 -14.93
C ARG A 61 5.81 4.47 -14.96
N ASN A 62 6.47 4.78 -13.85
CA ASN A 62 7.91 4.64 -13.64
C ASN A 62 8.21 3.77 -12.42
N GLY A 63 7.70 2.53 -12.45
CA GLY A 63 7.92 1.54 -11.40
C GLY A 63 7.24 1.88 -10.07
N LEU A 64 7.78 1.30 -9.00
CA LEU A 64 7.29 1.37 -7.63
C LEU A 64 8.43 1.80 -6.71
N THR A 65 8.11 2.58 -5.68
CA THR A 65 9.05 3.01 -4.64
C THR A 65 8.50 2.62 -3.27
N THR A 66 9.36 2.33 -2.30
CA THR A 66 8.94 2.05 -0.92
C THR A 66 8.91 3.33 -0.09
N LYS A 67 7.87 3.48 0.73
CA LYS A 67 7.71 4.59 1.69
C LYS A 67 7.31 4.01 3.04
N THR A 68 8.07 4.35 4.09
CA THR A 68 7.68 4.06 5.47
C THR A 68 6.66 5.10 5.94
N VAL A 69 5.46 4.65 6.30
CA VAL A 69 4.41 5.49 6.88
C VAL A 69 4.43 5.35 8.39
N LYS A 70 4.48 6.48 9.09
CA LYS A 70 4.39 6.55 10.54
C LYS A 70 2.96 6.87 10.94
N SER A 71 2.35 6.00 11.74
CA SER A 71 1.02 6.17 12.32
C SER A 71 1.13 6.23 13.85
N SER A 72 0.06 6.66 14.52
CA SER A 72 -0.02 6.70 15.99
C SER A 72 0.24 5.33 16.64
N THR A 73 -0.04 4.25 15.91
CA THR A 73 0.05 2.87 16.42
C THR A 73 1.28 2.12 15.89
N GLY A 74 2.19 2.80 15.19
CA GLY A 74 3.44 2.22 14.69
C GLY A 74 3.76 2.61 13.25
N GLU A 75 4.79 1.98 12.70
CA GLU A 75 5.28 2.23 11.34
C GLU A 75 5.00 1.04 10.43
N PHE A 76 4.75 1.28 9.15
CA PHE A 76 4.63 0.21 8.16
C PHE A 76 5.09 0.68 6.77
N GLU A 77 5.52 -0.26 5.95
CA GLU A 77 6.01 0.02 4.60
C GLU A 77 4.88 -0.06 3.56
N LEU A 78 4.77 0.99 2.75
CA LEU A 78 3.93 1.06 1.56
C LEU A 78 4.76 1.03 0.28
N THR A 79 4.20 0.39 -0.73
CA THR A 79 4.71 0.43 -2.10
C THR A 79 3.93 1.47 -2.88
N THR A 80 4.54 2.63 -3.13
CA THR A 80 3.89 3.75 -3.83
C THR A 80 4.28 3.79 -5.31
N PRO A 81 3.32 3.94 -6.23
CA PRO A 81 3.61 4.07 -7.64
C PRO A 81 4.01 5.52 -7.99
N ARG A 82 4.72 5.69 -9.12
CA ARG A 82 5.22 6.99 -9.58
C ARG A 82 5.04 7.13 -11.08
N ASP A 83 4.86 8.35 -11.57
CA ASP A 83 4.90 8.69 -12.98
C ASP A 83 6.34 9.02 -13.45
N ARG A 84 6.57 9.02 -14.77
CA ARG A 84 7.89 9.27 -15.35
C ARG A 84 8.29 10.74 -15.28
N ASN A 85 7.31 11.64 -15.42
CA ASN A 85 7.55 13.07 -15.44
C ASN A 85 7.56 13.71 -14.03
N ASN A 86 7.27 12.93 -12.99
CA ASN A 86 7.19 13.36 -11.59
C ASN A 86 6.08 14.37 -11.29
N THR A 87 5.07 14.46 -12.16
CA THR A 87 3.96 15.39 -12.03
C THR A 87 2.85 14.86 -11.12
N PHE A 88 2.81 13.55 -10.87
CA PHE A 88 1.77 12.94 -10.01
C PHE A 88 1.97 13.34 -8.55
N VAL A 89 0.96 13.95 -7.92
CA VAL A 89 0.94 14.26 -6.49
C VAL A 89 -0.19 13.46 -5.84
N PRO A 90 0.10 12.38 -5.09
CA PRO A 90 -0.92 11.58 -4.42
C PRO A 90 -1.61 12.37 -3.30
N GLU A 91 -2.93 12.21 -3.19
CA GLU A 91 -3.74 12.88 -2.17
C GLU A 91 -3.90 12.00 -0.92
N ILE A 92 -4.18 10.71 -1.11
CA ILE A 92 -4.40 9.76 0.00
C ILE A 92 -3.16 9.64 0.90
N VAL A 93 -1.97 9.59 0.31
CA VAL A 93 -0.70 9.57 1.05
C VAL A 93 0.21 10.65 0.49
N ALA A 94 0.20 11.82 1.13
CA ALA A 94 0.99 12.97 0.71
C ALA A 94 2.48 12.63 0.48
N LYS A 95 3.09 13.30 -0.50
CA LYS A 95 4.54 13.24 -0.71
C LYS A 95 5.28 13.76 0.54
N ARG A 96 6.48 13.22 0.75
CA ARG A 96 7.42 13.73 1.75
C ARG A 96 8.10 14.99 1.23
#